data_AF-A0A284VRJ0-F1
#
_entry.id   AF-A0A284VRJ0-F1
#
_cell.length_a   1.000
_cell.length_b   1.000
_cell.length_c   1.000
_cell.angle_alpha   90.00
_cell.angle_beta   90.00
_cell.angle_gamma   90.00
#
_symmetry.space_group_name_H-M   'P 1'
#
loop_
_entity.id
_entity.type
_entity.pdbx_description
1 polymer ?
#
loop_
_entity_poly.entity_id
_entity_poly.type
_entity_poly.pdbx_seq_one_letter_code
_entity_poly.pdbx_strand_id
1 'polypeptide(L)'
;MGLHIDNELLKAEVYRSIREMSGFSDRILIFYGTCGHSLVNIEKDFEGLGCQLYFLKDDKGEIVEDCIGVALGGNDAYAKAMVDSEGEGTFYLTPMWASGRMEIQKEKISELSGLGKMYIRRYRRVAKINTGLSYEPDFDENVRDFARSFNLKVVEIQGSKKIAEQSYQDAKKFP
;
A
#
# COMPACT_ATOMS: atom_id res chain seq x y z
N MET A 1 -4.36 -4.74 6.18
CA MET A 1 -5.59 -5.42 5.73
C MET A 1 -6.85 -4.66 6.19
N GLY A 2 -6.90 -3.34 6.00
CA GLY A 2 -8.07 -2.50 6.32
C GLY A 2 -9.14 -2.62 5.24
N LEU A 3 -9.40 -1.53 4.51
CA LEU A 3 -10.31 -1.52 3.37
C LEU A 3 -9.89 -2.53 2.26
N HIS A 4 -8.63 -2.94 2.19
CA HIS A 4 -8.12 -3.94 1.23
C HIS A 4 -8.66 -5.37 1.41
N ILE A 5 -9.47 -5.65 2.44
CA ILE A 5 -10.16 -6.94 2.57
C ILE A 5 -11.38 -7.02 1.65
N ASP A 6 -11.95 -5.86 1.33
CA ASP A 6 -13.13 -5.74 0.49
C ASP A 6 -12.89 -4.62 -0.52
N ASN A 7 -12.56 -5.04 -1.74
CA ASN A 7 -12.25 -4.11 -2.83
C ASN A 7 -13.44 -3.21 -3.20
N GLU A 8 -14.68 -3.68 -3.03
CA GLU A 8 -15.87 -2.87 -3.29
C GLU A 8 -16.03 -1.81 -2.21
N LEU A 9 -15.83 -2.18 -0.94
CA LEU A 9 -15.83 -1.21 0.16
C LEU A 9 -14.69 -0.19 0.02
N LEU A 10 -13.49 -0.63 -0.35
CA LEU A 10 -12.37 0.27 -0.62
C LEU A 10 -12.74 1.27 -1.72
N LYS A 11 -13.25 0.77 -2.85
CA LYS A 11 -13.64 1.62 -3.98
C LYS A 11 -14.72 2.61 -3.53
N ALA A 12 -15.75 2.17 -2.83
CA ALA A 12 -16.82 3.01 -2.33
C ALA A 12 -16.31 4.14 -1.42
N GLU A 13 -15.43 3.82 -0.46
CA GLU A 13 -14.86 4.82 0.46
C GLU A 13 -13.93 5.81 -0.22
N VAL A 14 -13.11 5.34 -1.17
CA VAL A 14 -12.26 6.24 -1.97
C VAL A 14 -13.13 7.17 -2.82
N TYR A 15 -14.18 6.66 -3.46
CA TYR A 15 -15.08 7.48 -4.29
C TYR A 15 -15.87 8.48 -3.44
N ARG A 16 -16.31 8.08 -2.26
CA ARG A 16 -16.97 8.97 -1.29
C ARG A 16 -16.03 10.10 -0.88
N SER A 17 -14.78 9.76 -0.53
CA SER A 17 -13.76 10.72 -0.11
C SER A 17 -13.40 11.69 -1.24
N ILE A 18 -13.32 11.23 -2.49
CA ILE A 18 -13.07 12.09 -3.65
C ILE A 18 -14.19 13.12 -3.82
N ARG A 19 -15.46 12.68 -3.78
CA ARG A 19 -16.61 13.59 -3.91
C ARG A 19 -16.62 14.63 -2.80
N GLU A 20 -16.39 14.20 -1.55
CA GLU A 20 -16.35 15.09 -0.39
C GLU A 20 -15.23 16.12 -0.52
N MET A 21 -14.00 15.66 -0.80
CA MET A 21 -12.83 16.54 -0.90
C MET A 21 -12.87 17.46 -2.12
N SER A 22 -13.54 17.07 -3.21
CA SER A 22 -13.67 17.90 -4.41
C SER A 22 -14.46 19.19 -4.18
N GLY A 23 -15.31 19.23 -3.15
CA GLY A 23 -16.01 20.47 -2.76
C GLY A 23 -15.11 21.50 -2.09
N PHE A 24 -13.90 21.10 -1.68
CA PHE A 24 -12.96 21.95 -0.91
C PHE A 24 -11.57 22.05 -1.55
N SER A 25 -11.36 21.38 -2.67
CA SER A 25 -10.04 21.22 -3.28
C SER A 25 -10.13 21.35 -4.79
N ASP A 26 -9.21 22.10 -5.38
CA ASP A 26 -9.03 22.12 -6.84
C ASP A 26 -8.42 20.81 -7.35
N ARG A 27 -7.68 20.12 -6.46
CA ARG A 27 -6.83 18.97 -6.79
C ARG A 27 -6.77 17.96 -5.65
N ILE A 28 -6.73 16.68 -6.00
CA ILE A 28 -6.62 15.57 -5.04
C ILE A 28 -5.48 14.64 -5.48
N LEU A 29 -4.50 14.40 -4.59
CA LEU A 29 -3.46 13.40 -4.79
C LEU A 29 -3.84 12.08 -4.08
N ILE A 30 -3.93 11.00 -4.85
CA ILE A 30 -4.41 9.70 -4.40
C ILE A 30 -3.22 8.78 -4.07
N PHE A 31 -3.08 8.44 -2.79
CA PHE A 31 -1.98 7.61 -2.28
C PHE A 31 -2.24 6.09 -2.35
N TYR A 32 -3.39 5.65 -2.86
CA TYR A 32 -3.76 4.24 -2.94
C TYR A 32 -3.20 3.50 -4.16
N GLY A 33 -2.55 4.20 -5.11
CA GLY A 33 -2.18 3.61 -6.40
C GLY A 33 -3.41 3.14 -7.18
N THR A 34 -3.29 2.04 -7.91
CA THR A 34 -4.43 1.34 -8.54
C THR A 34 -5.11 0.33 -7.59
N CYS A 35 -4.44 0.00 -6.48
CA CYS A 35 -4.82 -0.97 -5.46
C CYS A 35 -5.41 -2.27 -6.06
N GLY A 36 -4.53 -3.06 -6.71
CA GLY A 36 -4.92 -4.35 -7.26
C GLY A 36 -6.01 -4.23 -8.35
N HIS A 37 -5.95 -3.16 -9.13
CA HIS A 37 -6.88 -2.80 -10.22
C HIS A 37 -8.25 -2.27 -9.82
N SER A 38 -8.60 -2.23 -8.53
CA SER A 38 -9.92 -1.75 -8.07
C SER A 38 -10.18 -0.27 -8.40
N LEU A 39 -9.12 0.52 -8.53
CA LEU A 39 -9.17 1.96 -8.78
C LEU A 39 -8.75 2.34 -10.22
N VAL A 40 -8.60 1.38 -11.14
CA VAL A 40 -8.09 1.61 -12.50
C VAL A 40 -8.94 2.60 -13.32
N ASN A 41 -10.25 2.65 -13.07
CA ASN A 41 -11.19 3.50 -13.82
C ASN A 41 -11.47 4.84 -13.15
N ILE A 42 -10.80 5.17 -12.05
CA ILE A 42 -11.20 6.31 -11.23
C ILE A 42 -11.08 7.65 -11.98
N GLU A 43 -10.06 7.82 -12.83
CA GLU A 43 -9.91 9.03 -13.66
C GLU A 43 -11.09 9.19 -14.62
N LYS A 44 -11.55 8.08 -15.21
CA LYS A 44 -12.68 8.05 -16.12
C LYS A 44 -14.02 8.24 -15.41
N ASP A 45 -14.19 7.59 -14.25
CA ASP A 45 -15.43 7.64 -13.48
C ASP A 45 -15.68 9.04 -12.87
N PHE A 46 -14.63 9.86 -12.75
CA PHE A 46 -14.68 11.24 -12.28
C PHE A 46 -14.35 12.26 -13.38
N GLU A 47 -14.47 11.86 -14.65
CA GLU A 47 -14.39 12.80 -15.77
C GLU A 47 -15.47 13.89 -15.60
N GLY A 48 -15.04 15.15 -15.53
CA GLY A 48 -15.94 16.29 -15.30
C GLY A 48 -16.24 16.65 -13.84
N LEU A 49 -15.57 16.03 -12.85
CA LEU A 49 -15.71 16.38 -11.41
C LEU A 49 -15.36 17.84 -11.09
N GLY A 50 -14.68 18.56 -11.99
CA GLY A 50 -14.19 19.92 -11.76
C GLY A 50 -12.98 20.01 -10.82
N CYS A 51 -12.58 18.88 -10.23
CA CYS A 51 -11.38 18.72 -9.41
C CYS A 51 -10.44 17.70 -10.08
N GLN A 52 -9.16 18.05 -10.21
CA GLN A 52 -8.19 17.19 -10.89
C GLN A 52 -7.66 16.10 -9.95
N LEU A 53 -7.67 14.86 -10.41
CA LEU A 53 -7.10 13.73 -9.68
C LEU A 53 -5.66 13.48 -10.13
N TYR A 54 -4.78 13.20 -9.16
CA TYR A 54 -3.37 12.85 -9.38
C TYR A 54 -3.04 11.53 -8.72
N PHE A 55 -2.12 10.79 -9.32
CA PHE A 55 -1.68 9.48 -8.85
C PHE A 55 -0.19 9.49 -8.58
N LEU A 56 0.23 8.58 -7.71
CA LEU A 56 1.64 8.33 -7.46
C LEU A 56 2.26 7.71 -8.71
N LYS A 57 3.28 8.36 -9.26
CA LYS A 57 3.98 7.92 -10.46
C LYS A 57 5.45 7.62 -10.16
N ASP A 58 5.99 6.59 -10.80
CA ASP A 58 7.41 6.30 -10.75
C ASP A 58 8.22 7.22 -11.69
N ASP A 59 9.52 6.97 -11.80
CA ASP A 59 10.43 7.77 -12.62
C ASP A 59 10.22 7.61 -14.13
N LYS A 60 9.48 6.59 -14.56
CA LYS A 60 9.03 6.39 -15.94
C LYS A 60 7.70 7.10 -16.23
N GLY A 61 7.07 7.67 -15.20
CA GLY A 61 5.76 8.30 -15.29
C GLY A 61 4.60 7.30 -15.25
N GLU A 62 4.87 6.05 -14.93
CA GLU A 62 3.85 5.00 -14.78
C GLU A 62 3.18 5.12 -13.42
N ILE A 63 1.87 4.87 -13.36
CA ILE A 63 1.14 4.87 -12.09
C ILE A 63 1.63 3.66 -11.27
N VAL A 64 2.01 3.91 -10.03
CA VAL A 64 2.41 2.85 -9.11
C VAL A 64 1.17 2.09 -8.64
N GLU A 65 1.24 0.77 -8.69
CA GLU A 65 0.08 -0.09 -8.50
C GLU A 65 -0.46 -0.08 -7.07
N ASP A 66 0.42 -0.04 -6.07
CA ASP A 66 0.00 -0.07 -4.67
C ASP A 66 1.00 0.61 -3.71
N CYS A 67 0.60 0.69 -2.44
CA CYS A 67 1.38 1.32 -1.39
C CYS A 67 2.73 0.62 -1.10
N ILE A 68 2.87 -0.67 -1.44
CA ILE A 68 4.13 -1.42 -1.27
C ILE A 68 5.09 -1.03 -2.40
N GLY A 69 4.63 -0.98 -3.64
CA GLY A 69 5.38 -0.45 -4.77
C GLY A 69 5.86 0.97 -4.50
N VAL A 70 5.01 1.83 -3.96
CA VAL A 70 5.40 3.20 -3.59
C VAL A 70 6.52 3.20 -2.55
N ALA A 71 6.39 2.38 -1.50
CA ALA A 71 7.37 2.29 -0.42
C ALA A 71 8.69 1.64 -0.84
N LEU A 72 8.70 0.81 -1.89
CA LEU A 72 9.91 0.21 -2.47
C LEU A 72 10.55 1.08 -3.56
N GLY A 73 9.82 2.08 -4.07
CA GLY A 73 10.32 3.02 -5.07
C GLY A 73 9.92 2.69 -6.52
N GLY A 74 8.83 1.95 -6.72
CA GLY A 74 8.19 1.76 -8.03
C GLY A 74 7.75 0.32 -8.28
N ASN A 75 7.06 0.12 -9.41
CA ASN A 75 6.55 -1.20 -9.82
C ASN A 75 7.71 -2.19 -10.06
N ASP A 76 8.76 -1.75 -10.76
CA ASP A 76 9.96 -2.56 -11.02
C ASP A 76 10.69 -2.99 -9.74
N ALA A 77 10.83 -2.06 -8.78
CA ALA A 77 11.48 -2.35 -7.50
C ALA A 77 10.69 -3.41 -6.72
N TYR A 78 9.36 -3.34 -6.77
CA TYR A 78 8.50 -4.33 -6.15
C TYR A 78 8.57 -5.69 -6.85
N ALA A 79 8.50 -5.72 -8.18
CA ALA A 79 8.68 -6.94 -8.97
C ALA A 79 10.03 -7.59 -8.68
N LYS A 80 11.10 -6.81 -8.59
CA LYS A 80 12.44 -7.29 -8.21
C LYS A 80 12.44 -7.90 -6.80
N ALA A 81 11.83 -7.24 -5.81
CA ALA A 81 11.74 -7.79 -4.45
C ALA A 81 10.99 -9.13 -4.41
N MET A 82 9.97 -9.31 -5.25
CA MET A 82 9.28 -10.60 -5.41
C MET A 82 10.18 -11.66 -6.06
N VAL A 83 10.95 -11.32 -7.10
CA VAL A 83 11.89 -12.27 -7.74
C VAL A 83 13.01 -12.66 -6.78
N ASP A 84 13.61 -11.69 -6.09
CA ASP A 84 14.67 -11.92 -5.10
C ASP A 84 14.17 -12.72 -3.87
N SER A 85 12.85 -12.89 -3.73
CA SER A 85 12.26 -13.80 -2.73
C SER A 85 12.27 -15.27 -3.13
N GLU A 86 12.74 -15.62 -4.33
CA GLU A 86 12.69 -16.97 -4.91
C GLU A 86 11.27 -17.57 -4.94
N GLY A 87 10.25 -16.71 -4.99
CA GLY A 87 8.84 -17.12 -4.95
C GLY A 87 8.34 -17.51 -3.55
N GLU A 88 9.12 -17.30 -2.49
CA GLU A 88 8.64 -17.43 -1.12
C GLU A 88 7.60 -16.34 -0.80
N GLY A 89 6.42 -16.75 -0.34
CA GLY A 89 5.39 -15.80 0.09
C GLY A 89 5.96 -14.87 1.16
N THR A 90 5.90 -13.57 0.89
CA THR A 90 6.48 -12.52 1.72
C THR A 90 5.42 -11.48 2.06
N PHE A 91 5.19 -11.24 3.35
CA PHE A 91 4.38 -10.11 3.80
C PHE A 91 5.24 -8.84 3.78
N TYR A 92 4.84 -7.81 3.04
CA TYR A 92 5.55 -6.54 3.02
C TYR A 92 4.90 -5.57 4.00
N LEU A 93 5.66 -5.13 4.99
CA LEU A 93 5.18 -4.24 6.05
C LEU A 93 5.87 -2.88 5.96
N THR A 94 5.04 -1.85 5.89
CA THR A 94 5.44 -0.45 6.09
C THR A 94 5.06 -0.01 7.51
N PRO A 95 5.64 1.09 8.04
CA PRO A 95 5.27 1.57 9.37
C PRO A 95 3.76 1.78 9.53
N MET A 96 3.08 2.37 8.54
CA MET A 96 1.63 2.54 8.53
C MET A 96 0.87 1.21 8.65
N TRP A 97 1.33 0.15 7.97
CA TRP A 97 0.67 -1.17 8.05
C TRP A 97 0.84 -1.83 9.42
N ALA A 98 1.96 -1.55 10.08
CA ALA A 98 2.30 -2.06 11.40
C ALA A 98 1.83 -1.15 12.56
N SER A 99 1.26 0.02 12.28
CA SER A 99 0.71 0.93 13.29
C SER A 99 -0.59 0.39 13.89
N GLY A 100 -0.68 0.33 15.21
CA GLY A 100 -1.88 0.22 16.09
C GLY A 100 -3.01 -0.78 15.78
N ARG A 101 -2.92 -1.57 14.71
CA ARG A 101 -4.00 -2.44 14.18
C ARG A 101 -3.47 -3.80 13.74
N MET A 102 -2.32 -4.21 14.27
CA MET A 102 -1.70 -5.51 13.96
C MET A 102 -2.60 -6.67 14.42
N GLU A 103 -3.30 -6.49 15.53
CA GLU A 103 -4.16 -7.48 16.17
C GLU A 103 -5.39 -7.77 15.30
N ILE A 104 -6.07 -6.73 14.82
CA ILE A 104 -7.20 -6.85 13.88
C ILE A 104 -6.76 -7.56 12.59
N GLN A 105 -5.52 -7.32 12.15
CA GLN A 105 -4.98 -7.98 10.96
C GLN A 105 -4.67 -9.46 11.23
N LYS A 106 -4.11 -9.79 12.40
CA LYS A 106 -3.87 -11.17 12.83
C LYS A 106 -5.19 -11.96 12.95
N GLU A 107 -6.22 -11.35 13.51
CA GLU A 107 -7.56 -11.92 13.64
C GLU A 107 -8.17 -12.21 12.27
N LYS A 108 -8.20 -11.22 11.38
CA LYS A 108 -8.71 -11.38 10.00
C LYS A 108 -7.95 -12.44 9.20
N ILE A 109 -6.63 -12.52 9.38
CA ILE A 109 -5.80 -13.59 8.78
C ILE A 109 -6.22 -14.96 9.31
N SER A 110 -6.51 -15.05 10.60
CA SER A 110 -6.91 -16.31 11.26
C SER A 110 -8.32 -16.76 10.87
N GLU A 111 -9.20 -15.81 10.52
CA GLU A 111 -10.57 -16.01 10.06
C GLU A 111 -10.69 -16.42 8.59
N LEU A 112 -9.60 -16.39 7.82
CA LEU A 112 -9.65 -16.74 6.41
C LEU A 112 -10.18 -18.16 6.19
N SER A 113 -10.90 -18.33 5.07
CA SER A 113 -11.43 -19.62 4.61
C SER A 113 -10.32 -20.66 4.41
N GLY A 114 -10.67 -21.94 4.25
CA GLY A 114 -9.69 -23.01 4.05
C GLY A 114 -8.70 -22.75 2.90
N LEU A 115 -9.17 -22.13 1.81
CA LEU A 115 -8.35 -21.65 0.70
C LEU A 115 -7.40 -20.53 1.14
N GLY A 116 -7.91 -19.50 1.83
CA GLY A 116 -7.08 -18.39 2.33
C GLY A 116 -5.99 -18.85 3.31
N LYS A 117 -6.31 -19.81 4.19
CA LYS A 117 -5.33 -20.47 5.07
C LYS A 117 -4.27 -21.22 4.27
N MET A 118 -4.63 -21.88 3.17
CA MET A 118 -3.67 -22.55 2.29
C MET A 118 -2.72 -21.56 1.60
N TYR A 119 -3.21 -20.39 1.19
CA TYR A 119 -2.37 -19.33 0.62
C TYR A 119 -1.40 -18.78 1.66
N ILE A 120 -1.86 -18.50 2.89
CA ILE A 120 -0.98 -18.01 3.97
C ILE A 120 0.08 -19.02 4.34
N ARG A 121 -0.21 -20.32 4.26
CA ARG A 121 0.80 -21.37 4.50
C ARG A 121 1.96 -21.34 3.51
N ARG A 122 1.86 -20.62 2.38
CA ARG A 122 2.98 -20.39 1.45
C ARG A 122 3.85 -19.21 1.85
N TYR A 123 3.40 -18.39 2.80
CA TYR A 123 4.20 -17.32 3.35
C TYR A 123 5.22 -17.89 4.34
N ARG A 124 6.46 -17.45 4.18
CA ARG A 124 7.61 -17.87 4.99
C ARG A 124 8.30 -16.68 5.64
N ARG A 125 8.02 -15.47 5.16
CA ARG A 125 8.75 -14.28 5.54
C ARG A 125 7.86 -13.06 5.73
N VAL A 126 8.40 -12.13 6.50
CA VAL A 126 7.93 -10.75 6.57
C VAL A 126 9.08 -9.82 6.20
N ALA A 127 8.87 -9.00 5.19
CA ALA A 127 9.78 -7.95 4.77
C ALA A 127 9.39 -6.63 5.45
N LYS A 128 10.24 -6.19 6.37
CA LYS A 128 10.19 -4.84 6.94
C LYS A 128 10.75 -3.86 5.92
N ILE A 129 9.93 -2.95 5.42
CA ILE A 129 10.37 -1.91 4.49
C ILE A 129 10.88 -0.71 5.28
N ASN A 130 12.19 -0.48 5.23
CA ASN A 130 12.84 0.64 5.88
C ASN A 130 12.91 1.85 4.95
N THR A 131 11.98 2.81 5.11
CA THR A 131 11.97 4.07 4.34
C THR A 131 12.75 5.20 5.04
N GLY A 132 13.34 4.95 6.21
CA GLY A 132 13.94 5.96 7.08
C GLY A 132 12.92 6.84 7.81
N LEU A 133 11.62 6.54 7.73
CA LEU A 133 10.57 7.24 8.47
C LEU A 133 10.47 6.67 9.90
N SER A 134 10.37 7.55 10.90
CA SER A 134 10.37 7.19 12.32
C SER A 134 9.14 7.70 13.09
N TYR A 135 7.98 7.76 12.44
CA TYR A 135 6.73 8.22 13.08
C TYR A 135 6.00 7.13 13.88
N GLU A 136 6.34 5.85 13.65
CA GLU A 136 5.84 4.71 14.44
C GLU A 136 6.98 4.15 15.30
N PRO A 137 7.05 4.51 16.59
CA PRO A 137 8.13 4.06 17.48
C PRO A 137 8.14 2.54 17.66
N ASP A 138 6.97 1.91 17.59
CA ASP A 138 6.79 0.47 17.86
C ASP A 138 6.91 -0.39 16.60
N PHE A 139 7.30 0.18 15.44
CA PHE A 139 7.31 -0.53 14.17
C PHE A 139 8.13 -1.83 14.21
N ASP A 140 9.33 -1.77 14.79
CA ASP A 140 10.22 -2.93 14.90
C ASP A 140 9.67 -4.03 15.80
N GLU A 141 8.98 -3.67 16.86
CA GLU A 141 8.33 -4.61 17.77
C GLU A 141 7.12 -5.25 17.08
N ASN A 142 6.27 -4.44 16.44
CA ASN A 142 5.08 -4.90 15.74
C ASN A 142 5.40 -5.88 14.61
N VAL A 143 6.47 -5.63 13.84
CA VAL A 143 6.96 -6.57 12.80
C VAL A 143 7.40 -7.89 13.43
N ARG A 144 8.17 -7.84 14.53
CA ARG A 144 8.64 -9.04 15.23
C ARG A 144 7.47 -9.84 15.81
N ASP A 145 6.47 -9.17 16.35
CA ASP A 145 5.28 -9.79 16.92
C ASP A 145 4.45 -10.49 15.85
N PHE A 146 4.23 -9.83 14.72
CA PHE A 146 3.57 -10.44 13.57
C PHE A 146 4.33 -11.66 13.06
N ALA A 147 5.64 -11.56 12.93
CA ALA A 147 6.49 -12.67 12.51
C ALA A 147 6.36 -13.87 13.45
N ARG A 148 6.37 -13.62 14.78
CA ARG A 148 6.19 -14.66 15.80
C ARG A 148 4.82 -15.32 15.72
N SER A 149 3.75 -14.55 15.54
CA SER A 149 2.37 -15.11 15.45
C SER A 149 2.20 -16.09 14.29
N PHE A 150 2.92 -15.90 13.19
CA PHE A 150 2.80 -16.72 11.98
C PHE A 150 4.03 -17.58 11.66
N ASN A 151 5.01 -17.65 12.58
CA ASN A 151 6.28 -18.36 12.40
C ASN A 151 7.01 -17.98 11.08
N LEU A 152 7.16 -16.67 10.86
CA LEU A 152 7.79 -16.10 9.67
C LEU A 152 9.21 -15.62 9.98
N LYS A 153 10.10 -15.71 8.98
CA LYS A 153 11.43 -15.07 9.03
C LYS A 153 11.30 -13.57 8.76
N VAL A 154 11.85 -12.74 9.64
CA VAL A 154 11.97 -11.30 9.39
C VAL A 154 13.15 -11.05 8.44
N VAL A 155 12.92 -10.27 7.40
CA VAL A 155 13.95 -9.70 6.54
C VAL A 155 13.75 -8.19 6.47
N GLU A 156 14.83 -7.43 6.34
CA GLU A 156 14.76 -5.99 6.14
C GLU A 156 15.08 -5.66 4.69
N ILE A 157 14.25 -4.80 4.09
CA ILE A 157 14.42 -4.32 2.72
C ILE A 157 14.49 -2.79 2.77
N GLN A 158 15.47 -2.22 2.08
CA GLN A 158 15.57 -0.77 1.94
C GLN A 158 14.41 -0.26 1.07
N GLY A 159 13.62 0.65 1.63
CA GLY A 159 12.55 1.36 0.93
C GLY A 159 12.98 2.76 0.50
N SER A 160 12.01 3.51 -0.04
CA SER A 160 12.17 4.85 -0.57
C SER A 160 10.97 5.73 -0.23
N LYS A 161 11.22 7.04 -0.09
CA LYS A 161 10.19 8.08 0.00
C LYS A 161 10.03 8.87 -1.30
N LYS A 162 10.92 8.63 -2.27
CA LYS A 162 11.10 9.47 -3.46
C LYS A 162 9.81 9.63 -4.26
N ILE A 163 9.06 8.55 -4.48
CA ILE A 163 7.81 8.59 -5.26
C ILE A 163 6.75 9.46 -4.59
N ALA A 164 6.54 9.27 -3.28
CA ALA A 164 5.58 10.07 -2.53
C ALA A 164 5.98 11.55 -2.49
N GLU A 165 7.26 11.84 -2.19
CA GLU A 165 7.80 13.19 -2.16
C GLU A 165 7.68 13.87 -3.53
N GLN A 166 8.10 13.20 -4.61
CA GLN A 166 8.05 13.73 -5.96
C GLN A 166 6.61 13.96 -6.44
N SER A 167 5.72 12.98 -6.25
CA SER A 167 4.31 13.09 -6.66
C SER A 167 3.61 14.25 -5.94
N TYR A 168 3.92 14.45 -4.66
CA TYR A 168 3.43 15.60 -3.90
C TYR A 168 3.97 16.93 -4.46
N GLN A 169 5.26 17.02 -4.76
CA GLN A 169 5.82 18.24 -5.36
C GLN A 169 5.21 18.51 -6.74
N ASP A 170 4.98 17.49 -7.55
CA ASP A 170 4.42 17.66 -8.88
C ASP A 170 2.96 18.08 -8.83
N ALA A 171 2.15 17.50 -7.93
CA ALA A 171 0.77 17.94 -7.70
C ALA A 171 0.67 19.43 -7.33
N LYS A 172 1.70 19.99 -6.67
CA LYS A 172 1.77 21.42 -6.29
C LYS A 172 2.21 22.36 -7.41
N LYS A 173 2.93 21.89 -8.43
CA LYS A 173 3.56 22.74 -9.46
C LYS A 173 2.58 23.26 -10.52
N PHE A 174 1.40 22.67 -10.62
CA PHE A 174 0.44 23.08 -11.65
C PHE A 174 -0.28 24.39 -11.23
N PRO A 175 -0.53 25.34 -12.16
CA PRO A 175 -1.31 26.54 -11.88
C PRO A 175 -2.69 26.20 -11.31
#